data_AF-A0A349UYU4-F1
#
_entry.id   AF-A0A349UYU4-F1
#
_cell.length_a   1.000
_cell.length_b   1.000
_cell.length_c   1.000
_cell.angle_alpha   90.00
_cell.angle_beta   90.00
_cell.angle_gamma   90.00
#
_symmetry.space_group_name_H-M   'P 1'
#
loop_
_entity.id
_entity.type
_entity.pdbx_description
1 polymer ?
#
loop_
_entity_poly.entity_id
_entity_poly.type
_entity_poly.pdbx_seq_one_letter_code
_entity_poly.pdbx_strand_id
1 'polypeptide(L)'
;MIKKDYKEIWEEKRAILSANPEKCAVTVRADSQLVQGFMSRVKARSFDIVVDQNKGMGGTDQGPRPSEYVLAALAACHEVTYRLYADALGIPLEEIAISVTGHSDARGFFGLDNSVRAGFSHITGKIKVKTAASDEELERLREAVNQHCPVLDDLRQPISVQLDLVRE
;
A
#
# COMPACT_ATOMS: atom_id res chain seq x y z
N MET A 1 -23.16 -13.26 -6.08
CA MET A 1 -21.70 -13.02 -6.22
C MET A 1 -21.03 -14.36 -6.43
N ILE A 2 -20.28 -14.53 -7.52
CA ILE A 2 -19.44 -15.72 -7.70
C ILE A 2 -18.31 -15.61 -6.68
N LYS A 3 -18.25 -16.53 -5.70
CA LYS A 3 -17.09 -16.65 -4.81
C LYS A 3 -15.91 -17.05 -5.71
N LYS A 4 -14.97 -16.14 -5.93
CA LYS A 4 -13.70 -16.51 -6.56
C LYS A 4 -12.92 -17.38 -5.57
N ASP A 5 -12.43 -18.51 -6.05
CA ASP A 5 -11.53 -19.36 -5.28
C ASP A 5 -10.11 -18.78 -5.41
N TYR A 6 -9.65 -18.03 -4.41
CA TYR A 6 -8.30 -17.46 -4.45
C TYR A 6 -7.21 -18.51 -4.22
N LYS A 7 -7.57 -19.71 -3.72
CA LYS A 7 -6.63 -20.82 -3.57
C LYS A 7 -6.23 -21.38 -4.94
N GLU A 8 -7.18 -21.51 -5.87
CA GLU A 8 -6.89 -21.92 -7.25
C GLU A 8 -5.97 -20.90 -7.94
N ILE A 9 -6.28 -19.59 -7.81
CA ILE A 9 -5.44 -18.51 -8.36
C ILE A 9 -4.02 -18.57 -7.77
N TRP A 10 -3.90 -18.82 -6.47
CA TRP A 10 -2.62 -18.95 -5.79
C TRP A 10 -1.79 -20.12 -6.34
N GLU A 11 -2.40 -21.30 -6.44
CA GLU A 11 -1.75 -22.51 -6.94
C GLU A 11 -1.31 -22.35 -8.40
N GLU A 12 -2.19 -21.83 -9.26
CA GLU A 12 -1.89 -21.56 -10.67
C GLU A 12 -0.73 -20.58 -10.80
N LYS A 13 -0.78 -19.44 -10.08
CA LYS A 13 0.28 -18.43 -10.15
C LYS A 13 1.59 -18.97 -9.65
N ARG A 14 1.61 -19.72 -8.54
CA ARG A 14 2.84 -20.34 -8.04
C ARG A 14 3.42 -21.34 -9.05
N ALA A 15 2.59 -22.17 -9.66
CA ALA A 15 3.05 -23.11 -10.69
C ALA A 15 3.68 -22.39 -11.89
N ILE A 16 3.01 -21.35 -12.42
CA ILE A 16 3.51 -20.56 -13.54
C ILE A 16 4.83 -19.87 -13.18
N LEU A 17 4.88 -19.18 -12.03
CA LEU A 17 6.05 -18.40 -11.62
C LEU A 17 7.24 -19.29 -11.25
N SER A 18 7.00 -20.45 -10.63
CA SER A 18 8.04 -21.43 -10.36
C SER A 18 8.59 -22.08 -11.63
N ALA A 19 7.76 -22.23 -12.68
CA ALA A 19 8.19 -22.79 -13.96
C ALA A 19 8.86 -21.77 -14.90
N ASN A 20 8.68 -20.47 -14.67
CA ASN A 20 9.19 -19.38 -15.53
C ASN A 20 9.90 -18.30 -14.69
N PRO A 21 10.98 -18.63 -13.96
CA PRO A 21 11.64 -17.69 -13.06
C PRO A 21 12.11 -16.40 -13.75
N GLU A 22 12.39 -16.45 -15.04
CA GLU A 22 12.80 -15.32 -15.87
C GLU A 22 11.65 -14.38 -16.26
N LYS A 23 10.39 -14.77 -16.04
CA LYS A 23 9.18 -13.99 -16.41
C LYS A 23 8.38 -13.50 -15.20
N CYS A 24 9.04 -13.38 -14.04
CA CYS A 24 8.40 -12.94 -12.80
C CYS A 24 8.44 -11.42 -12.58
N ALA A 25 9.10 -10.66 -13.45
CA ALA A 25 9.24 -9.22 -13.29
C ALA A 25 7.90 -8.52 -13.49
N VAL A 26 7.54 -7.66 -12.52
CA VAL A 26 6.36 -6.79 -12.60
C VAL A 26 6.82 -5.35 -12.61
N THR A 27 6.32 -4.57 -13.57
CA THR A 27 6.54 -3.13 -13.63
C THR A 27 5.22 -2.42 -13.40
N VAL A 28 5.22 -1.47 -12.47
CA VAL A 28 4.09 -0.58 -12.21
C VAL A 28 4.47 0.85 -12.58
N ARG A 29 3.51 1.62 -13.10
CA ARG A 29 3.71 3.01 -13.50
C ARG A 29 2.52 3.87 -13.07
N ALA A 30 2.83 5.08 -12.62
CA ALA A 30 1.88 6.17 -12.46
C ALA A 30 2.49 7.45 -13.05
N ASP A 31 1.66 8.25 -13.72
CA ASP A 31 2.02 9.53 -14.32
C ASP A 31 1.21 10.63 -13.67
N SER A 32 1.85 11.68 -13.16
CA SER A 32 1.18 12.77 -12.45
C SER A 32 1.44 14.10 -13.12
N GLN A 33 0.41 14.94 -13.21
CA GLN A 33 0.53 16.33 -13.61
C GLN A 33 -0.11 17.22 -12.54
N LEU A 34 0.63 18.25 -12.11
CA LEU A 34 0.08 19.32 -11.28
C LEU A 34 -0.89 20.14 -12.13
N VAL A 35 -2.13 20.31 -11.67
CA VAL A 35 -3.19 20.96 -12.46
C VAL A 35 -3.68 22.27 -11.83
N GLN A 36 -3.62 22.43 -10.50
CA GLN A 36 -4.03 23.66 -9.83
C GLN A 36 -3.51 23.70 -8.39
N GLY A 37 -2.77 24.73 -7.99
CA GLY A 37 -2.30 24.86 -6.60
C GLY A 37 -1.47 23.63 -6.19
N PHE A 38 -1.95 22.85 -5.22
CA PHE A 38 -1.38 21.55 -4.82
C PHE A 38 -2.12 20.33 -5.39
N MET A 39 -3.17 20.55 -6.18
CA MET A 39 -3.95 19.49 -6.81
C MET A 39 -3.25 18.93 -8.05
N SER A 40 -3.11 17.61 -8.08
CA SER A 40 -2.56 16.83 -9.20
C SER A 40 -3.59 15.84 -9.74
N ARG A 41 -3.52 15.56 -11.05
CA ARG A 41 -4.20 14.42 -11.67
C ARG A 41 -3.18 13.34 -11.99
N VAL A 42 -3.39 12.17 -11.40
CA VAL A 42 -2.53 11.01 -11.56
C VAL A 42 -3.24 9.96 -12.41
N LYS A 43 -2.56 9.46 -13.44
CA LYS A 43 -2.96 8.31 -14.25
C LYS A 43 -2.23 7.07 -13.76
N ALA A 44 -2.97 6.02 -13.46
CA ALA A 44 -2.44 4.69 -13.20
C ALA A 44 -3.20 3.69 -14.06
N ARG A 45 -2.60 3.20 -15.15
CA ARG A 45 -3.31 2.51 -16.24
C ARG A 45 -4.48 3.38 -16.74
N SER A 46 -5.71 2.85 -16.76
CA SER A 46 -6.93 3.56 -17.15
C SER A 46 -7.60 4.33 -16.01
N PHE A 47 -7.03 4.34 -14.81
CA PHE A 47 -7.62 4.98 -13.64
C PHE A 47 -7.15 6.43 -13.49
N ASP A 48 -8.08 7.31 -13.13
CA ASP A 48 -7.83 8.69 -12.73
C ASP A 48 -7.86 8.80 -11.21
N ILE A 49 -6.78 9.35 -10.65
CA ILE A 49 -6.62 9.57 -9.22
C ILE A 49 -6.39 11.06 -8.99
N VAL A 50 -7.19 11.67 -8.12
CA VAL A 50 -7.03 13.07 -7.71
C VAL A 50 -6.24 13.10 -6.41
N VAL A 51 -5.13 13.84 -6.39
CA VAL A 51 -4.31 14.05 -5.20
C VAL A 51 -4.28 15.55 -4.93
N ASP A 52 -4.41 15.96 -3.68
CA ASP A 52 -4.42 17.39 -3.31
C ASP A 52 -3.76 17.60 -1.94
N GLN A 53 -3.91 18.79 -1.36
CA GLN A 53 -3.62 19.07 0.04
C GLN A 53 -4.88 19.53 0.78
N ASN A 54 -4.82 19.45 2.10
CA ASN A 54 -5.87 20.02 2.94
C ASN A 54 -5.86 21.56 2.83
N LYS A 55 -6.97 22.20 3.21
CA LYS A 55 -7.11 23.67 3.18
C LYS A 55 -6.08 24.39 4.06
N GLY A 56 -5.69 23.78 5.17
CA GLY A 56 -4.71 24.36 6.10
C GLY A 56 -3.31 24.52 5.49
N MET A 57 -2.97 23.70 4.50
CA MET A 57 -1.72 23.79 3.73
C MET A 57 -1.89 24.57 2.42
N GLY A 58 -3.06 25.17 2.16
CA GLY A 58 -3.35 25.91 0.93
C GLY A 58 -3.86 25.07 -0.23
N GLY A 59 -4.20 23.79 0.01
CA GLY A 59 -4.85 22.94 -0.99
C GLY A 59 -6.36 23.18 -1.09
N THR A 60 -7.01 22.51 -2.05
CA THR A 60 -8.46 22.66 -2.27
C THR A 60 -9.30 21.61 -1.57
N ASP A 61 -8.67 20.61 -0.94
CA ASP A 61 -9.30 19.49 -0.24
C ASP A 61 -10.24 18.69 -1.17
N GLN A 62 -9.92 18.63 -2.46
CA GLN A 62 -10.69 17.89 -3.49
C GLN A 62 -10.20 16.45 -3.67
N GLY A 63 -9.09 16.09 -3.02
CA GLY A 63 -8.56 14.74 -2.98
C GLY A 63 -7.71 14.53 -1.73
N PRO A 64 -7.42 13.27 -1.37
CA PRO A 64 -6.52 12.98 -0.26
C PRO A 64 -5.13 13.58 -0.47
N ARG A 65 -4.44 13.80 0.65
CA ARG A 65 -3.03 14.17 0.67
C ARG A 65 -2.17 13.04 0.09
N PRO A 66 -1.02 13.33 -0.55
CA PRO A 66 -0.10 12.28 -1.01
C PRO A 66 0.26 11.27 0.10
N SER A 67 0.46 11.75 1.33
CA SER A 67 0.77 10.89 2.48
C SER A 67 -0.40 9.98 2.89
N GLU A 68 -1.65 10.40 2.67
CA GLU A 68 -2.84 9.57 2.91
C GLU A 68 -2.94 8.46 1.86
N TYR A 69 -2.52 8.71 0.63
CA TYR A 69 -2.40 7.66 -0.38
C TYR A 69 -1.36 6.58 -0.03
N VAL A 70 -0.24 6.96 0.60
CA VAL A 70 0.74 5.99 1.12
C VAL A 70 0.10 5.08 2.18
N LEU A 71 -0.64 5.67 3.13
CA LEU A 71 -1.35 4.91 4.16
C LEU A 71 -2.48 4.06 3.59
N ALA A 72 -3.22 4.57 2.61
CA ALA A 72 -4.28 3.85 1.92
C ALA A 72 -3.70 2.64 1.16
N ALA A 73 -2.57 2.81 0.48
CA ALA A 73 -1.86 1.72 -0.19
C ALA A 73 -1.42 0.65 0.80
N LEU A 74 -0.88 1.03 1.97
CA LEU A 74 -0.49 0.08 3.02
C LEU A 74 -1.67 -0.74 3.53
N ALA A 75 -2.79 -0.08 3.83
CA ALA A 75 -4.01 -0.74 4.33
C ALA A 75 -4.59 -1.70 3.29
N ALA A 76 -4.83 -1.22 2.07
CA ALA A 76 -5.40 -2.02 1.00
C ALA A 76 -4.49 -3.19 0.59
N CYS A 77 -3.17 -2.98 0.57
CA CYS A 77 -2.21 -4.04 0.27
C CYS A 77 -2.25 -5.16 1.31
N HIS A 78 -2.36 -4.83 2.60
CA HIS A 78 -2.58 -5.84 3.63
C HIS A 78 -3.90 -6.58 3.44
N GLU A 79 -5.02 -5.90 3.15
CA GLU A 79 -6.31 -6.55 2.94
C GLU A 79 -6.26 -7.57 1.79
N VAL A 80 -5.62 -7.20 0.67
CA VAL A 80 -5.38 -8.11 -0.46
C VAL A 80 -4.52 -9.30 -0.04
N THR A 81 -3.43 -9.05 0.69
CA THR A 81 -2.49 -10.09 1.13
C THR A 81 -3.16 -11.04 2.13
N TYR A 82 -3.91 -10.54 3.10
CA TYR A 82 -4.69 -11.34 4.04
C TYR A 82 -5.70 -12.24 3.33
N ARG A 83 -6.46 -11.70 2.38
CA ARG A 83 -7.42 -12.50 1.60
C ARG A 83 -6.71 -13.63 0.86
N LEU A 84 -5.62 -13.32 0.18
CA LEU A 84 -4.89 -14.29 -0.62
C LEU A 84 -4.27 -15.40 0.25
N TYR A 85 -3.59 -15.02 1.34
CA TYR A 85 -2.93 -15.97 2.23
C TYR A 85 -3.91 -16.77 3.10
N ALA A 86 -5.05 -16.20 3.49
CA ALA A 86 -6.08 -16.93 4.20
C ALA A 86 -6.58 -18.11 3.36
N ASP A 87 -6.96 -17.86 2.11
CA ASP A 87 -7.42 -18.89 1.18
C ASP A 87 -6.32 -19.91 0.86
N ALA A 88 -5.07 -19.46 0.66
CA ALA A 88 -3.93 -20.34 0.42
C ALA A 88 -3.62 -21.28 1.60
N LEU A 89 -3.81 -20.81 2.83
CA LEU A 89 -3.58 -21.58 4.05
C LEU A 89 -4.81 -22.38 4.50
N GLY A 90 -5.96 -22.20 3.84
CA GLY A 90 -7.23 -22.81 4.23
C GLY A 90 -7.84 -22.20 5.51
N ILE A 91 -7.44 -20.99 5.87
CA ILE A 91 -7.91 -20.29 7.07
C ILE A 91 -9.17 -19.51 6.72
N PRO A 92 -10.30 -19.69 7.43
CA PRO A 92 -11.52 -18.95 7.14
C PRO A 92 -11.31 -17.45 7.38
N LEU A 93 -11.73 -16.61 6.44
CA LEU A 93 -11.73 -15.14 6.62
C LEU A 93 -13.00 -14.58 5.99
N GLU A 94 -13.89 -14.05 6.81
CA GLU A 94 -15.16 -13.46 6.35
C GLU A 94 -14.96 -11.99 5.98
N GLU A 95 -14.47 -11.20 6.93
CA GLU A 95 -14.25 -9.76 6.78
C GLU A 95 -12.87 -9.37 7.32
N ILE A 96 -12.27 -8.36 6.72
CA ILE A 96 -11.07 -7.69 7.22
C ILE A 96 -11.20 -6.18 7.01
N ALA A 97 -10.74 -5.41 7.99
CA ALA A 97 -10.63 -3.96 7.89
C ALA A 97 -9.35 -3.50 8.57
N ILE A 98 -8.63 -2.58 7.90
CA ILE A 98 -7.36 -2.06 8.40
C ILE A 98 -7.45 -0.55 8.58
N SER A 99 -7.06 -0.09 9.76
CA SER A 99 -6.94 1.34 10.07
C SER A 99 -5.49 1.65 10.41
N VAL A 100 -4.90 2.63 9.73
CA VAL A 100 -3.50 3.03 9.91
C VAL A 100 -3.40 4.52 10.19
N THR A 101 -2.44 4.88 11.04
CA THR A 101 -2.13 6.27 11.41
C THR A 101 -0.64 6.49 11.21
N GLY A 102 -0.29 7.45 10.35
CA GLY A 102 1.08 7.92 10.17
C GLY A 102 1.34 9.20 10.95
N HIS A 103 2.48 9.26 11.63
CA HIS A 103 2.92 10.43 12.39
C HIS A 103 4.12 11.06 11.69
N SER A 104 4.15 12.38 11.57
CA SER A 104 5.23 13.15 10.94
C SER A 104 5.46 14.45 11.69
N ASP A 105 6.62 15.06 11.50
CA ASP A 105 6.95 16.38 12.04
C ASP A 105 7.16 17.35 10.87
N ALA A 106 6.35 18.42 10.83
CA ALA A 106 6.35 19.37 9.73
C ALA A 106 7.69 20.11 9.56
N ARG A 107 8.52 20.18 10.61
CA ARG A 107 9.86 20.79 10.53
C ARG A 107 10.74 20.14 9.48
N GLY A 108 10.62 18.82 9.28
CA GLY A 108 11.36 18.10 8.25
C GLY A 108 10.91 18.49 6.84
N PHE A 109 9.60 18.60 6.61
CA PHE A 109 9.04 19.00 5.31
C PHE A 109 9.40 20.46 4.95
N PHE A 110 9.34 21.37 5.94
CA PHE A 110 9.68 22.77 5.74
C PHE A 110 11.18 23.08 5.83
N GLY A 111 12.04 22.07 6.00
CA GLY A 111 13.49 22.24 6.05
C GLY A 111 13.98 23.06 7.26
N LEU A 112 13.25 23.04 8.37
CA LEU A 112 13.57 23.79 9.58
C LEU A 112 14.57 23.06 10.49
N ASP A 113 14.69 21.74 10.35
CA ASP A 113 15.59 20.89 11.13
C ASP A 113 16.04 19.68 10.30
N ASN A 114 17.32 19.63 9.93
CA ASN A 114 17.90 18.56 9.11
C ASN A 114 18.01 17.21 9.84
N SER A 115 17.83 17.18 11.17
CA SER A 115 17.76 15.93 11.94
C SER A 115 16.36 15.29 11.91
N VAL A 116 15.35 16.04 11.47
CA VAL A 116 13.95 15.62 11.42
C VAL A 116 13.60 15.12 10.02
N ARG A 117 13.05 13.90 9.93
CA ARG A 117 12.61 13.33 8.65
C ARG A 117 11.39 14.09 8.12
N ALA A 118 11.37 14.37 6.82
CA ALA A 118 10.23 15.00 6.16
C ALA A 118 9.00 14.08 6.03
N GLY A 119 9.22 12.77 5.90
CA GLY A 119 8.17 11.76 5.85
C GLY A 119 7.67 11.30 7.22
N PHE A 120 7.03 10.14 7.26
CA PHE A 120 6.55 9.57 8.52
C PHE A 120 7.72 9.20 9.48
N SER A 121 7.59 9.59 10.74
CA SER A 121 8.45 9.15 11.84
C SER A 121 8.09 7.72 12.29
N HIS A 122 6.80 7.39 12.28
CA HIS A 122 6.29 6.05 12.52
C HIS A 122 4.86 5.92 11.98
N ILE A 123 4.47 4.68 11.68
CA ILE A 123 3.10 4.31 11.30
C ILE A 123 2.63 3.25 12.29
N THR A 124 1.41 3.40 12.77
CA THR A 124 0.72 2.41 13.62
C THR A 124 -0.55 1.95 12.94
N GLY A 125 -1.08 0.80 13.31
CA GLY A 125 -2.33 0.31 12.73
C GLY A 125 -3.08 -0.68 13.60
N LYS A 126 -4.34 -0.91 13.25
CA LYS A 126 -5.24 -1.91 13.83
C LYS A 126 -5.83 -2.75 12.71
N ILE A 127 -5.78 -4.06 12.88
CA ILE A 127 -6.37 -5.04 11.97
C ILE A 127 -7.59 -5.62 12.70
N LYS A 128 -8.76 -5.54 12.06
CA LYS A 128 -9.98 -6.16 12.54
C LYS A 128 -10.37 -7.26 11.58
N VAL A 129 -10.61 -8.46 12.11
CA VAL A 129 -11.02 -9.62 11.31
C VAL A 129 -12.31 -10.21 11.88
N LYS A 130 -13.14 -10.74 10.98
CA LYS A 130 -14.28 -11.59 11.32
C LYS A 130 -14.01 -12.98 10.75
N THR A 131 -13.93 -13.97 11.62
CA THR A 131 -13.47 -15.32 11.28
C THR A 131 -13.88 -16.33 12.37
N ALA A 132 -13.91 -17.61 11.98
CA ALA A 132 -14.01 -18.75 12.90
C ALA A 132 -12.65 -19.43 13.17
N ALA A 133 -11.55 -18.88 12.67
CA ALA A 133 -10.19 -19.38 12.85
C ALA A 133 -9.74 -19.24 14.31
N SER A 134 -8.85 -20.13 14.75
CA SER A 134 -8.23 -20.02 16.09
C SER A 134 -7.22 -18.87 16.16
N ASP A 135 -6.83 -18.49 17.37
CA ASP A 135 -5.81 -17.46 17.59
C ASP A 135 -4.46 -17.89 16.98
N GLU A 136 -4.12 -19.17 17.04
CA GLU A 136 -2.90 -19.71 16.42
C GLU A 136 -2.94 -19.63 14.88
N GLU A 137 -4.10 -19.92 14.27
CA GLU A 137 -4.28 -19.78 12.82
C GLU A 137 -4.18 -18.30 12.40
N LEU A 138 -4.81 -17.40 13.16
CA LEU A 138 -4.75 -15.96 12.90
C LEU A 138 -3.33 -15.41 13.04
N GLU A 139 -2.59 -15.88 14.03
CA GLU A 139 -1.20 -15.47 14.22
C GLU A 139 -0.31 -15.98 13.08
N ARG A 140 -0.46 -17.25 12.69
CA ARG A 140 0.22 -17.81 11.51
C ARG A 140 -0.09 -17.02 10.24
N LEU A 141 -1.36 -16.62 10.04
CA LEU A 141 -1.77 -15.80 8.91
C LEU A 141 -1.13 -14.41 8.97
N ARG A 142 -1.13 -13.77 10.14
CA ARG A 142 -0.51 -12.46 10.37
C ARG A 142 0.99 -12.49 10.08
N GLU A 143 1.70 -13.53 10.50
CA GLU A 143 3.12 -13.71 10.21
C GLU A 143 3.38 -13.83 8.72
N ALA A 144 2.61 -14.68 8.02
CA ALA A 144 2.73 -14.84 6.58
C ALA A 144 2.46 -13.53 5.82
N VAL A 145 1.40 -12.79 6.21
CA VAL A 145 1.10 -11.48 5.61
C VAL A 145 2.23 -10.49 5.85
N ASN A 146 2.76 -10.41 7.07
CA ASN A 146 3.84 -9.49 7.40
C ASN A 146 5.15 -9.78 6.64
N GLN A 147 5.36 -11.03 6.25
CA GLN A 147 6.53 -11.44 5.46
C GLN A 147 6.37 -11.16 3.96
N HIS A 148 5.14 -11.00 3.47
CA HIS A 148 4.86 -11.05 2.04
C HIS A 148 4.01 -9.90 1.48
N CYS A 149 3.52 -9.00 2.33
CA CYS A 149 2.82 -7.79 1.90
C CYS A 149 3.80 -6.81 1.24
N PRO A 150 3.71 -6.55 -0.09
CA PRO A 150 4.71 -5.75 -0.79
C PRO A 150 4.83 -4.32 -0.26
N VAL A 151 3.70 -3.63 -0.01
CA VAL A 151 3.75 -2.25 0.48
C VAL A 151 4.28 -2.16 1.92
N LEU A 152 4.09 -3.21 2.74
CA LEU A 152 4.72 -3.25 4.06
C LEU A 152 6.24 -3.38 3.94
N ASP A 153 6.72 -4.21 3.02
CA ASP A 153 8.14 -4.34 2.72
C ASP A 153 8.72 -3.02 2.22
N ASP A 154 8.05 -2.38 1.24
CA ASP A 154 8.44 -1.08 0.69
C ASP A 154 8.62 0.01 1.76
N LEU A 155 7.81 -0.03 2.83
CA LEU A 155 7.88 0.93 3.94
C LEU A 155 8.88 0.55 5.03
N ARG A 156 9.32 -0.72 5.09
CA ARG A 156 10.28 -1.21 6.09
C ARG A 156 11.71 -1.23 5.57
N GLN A 157 11.89 -1.31 4.27
CA GLN A 157 13.19 -1.38 3.62
C GLN A 157 13.53 -0.07 2.91
N PRO A 158 14.80 0.37 2.93
CA PRO A 158 15.26 1.42 2.03
C PRO A 158 15.17 0.95 0.57
N ILE A 159 14.37 1.64 -0.25
CA ILE A 159 14.29 1.40 -1.69
C ILE A 159 15.20 2.43 -2.39
N SER A 160 15.94 1.99 -3.42
CA SER A 160 16.65 2.92 -4.30
C SER A 160 15.64 3.68 -5.16
N VAL A 161 15.61 5.01 -5.01
CA VAL A 161 14.76 5.92 -5.78
C VAL A 161 15.64 6.91 -6.51
N GLN A 162 15.54 6.94 -7.84
CA GLN A 162 16.23 7.91 -8.69
C GLN A 162 15.18 8.74 -9.45
N LEU A 163 15.34 10.07 -9.41
CA LEU A 163 14.53 11.01 -10.16
C LEU A 163 15.47 11.94 -10.92
N ASP A 164 15.31 12.01 -12.24
CA ASP A 164 16.11 12.88 -13.09
C ASP A 164 15.33 14.17 -13.40
N LEU A 165 16.00 15.32 -13.27
CA LEU A 165 15.44 16.60 -13.68
C LEU A 165 15.62 16.77 -15.19
N VAL A 166 14.51 16.80 -15.92
CA VAL A 166 14.48 17.02 -17.37
C VAL A 166 13.82 18.36 -17.68
N ARG A 167 14.38 19.10 -18.64
CA ARG A 167 13.81 20.35 -19.17
C ARG A 167 13.40 20.11 -20.62
N GLU A 168 12.17 20.52 -20.96
CA GLU A 168 11.69 20.57 -22.34
C GLU A 168 12.28 21.76 -23.11
#